data_AF-A0A0D2UAE4-F1
#
_entry.id   AF-A0A0D2UAE4-F1
#
_cell.length_a   1.000
_cell.length_b   1.000
_cell.length_c   1.000
_cell.angle_alpha   90.00
_cell.angle_beta   90.00
_cell.angle_gamma   90.00
#
_symmetry.space_group_name_H-M   'P 1'
#
loop_
_entity.id
_entity.type
_entity.pdbx_description
1 polymer ?
#
loop_
_entity_poly.entity_id
_entity_poly.type
_entity_poly.pdbx_seq_one_letter_code
_entity_poly.pdbx_strand_id
1 'polypeptide(L)'
;EEDEHEGFIDEVSAIRQATRESIQSQHEWHRREEFRRSTGGWDNIYEEGRSSHGSVREHNRERTSKSIPGEAVSKFIIYERLPFQLASSPWLYNLIQVATEVGQGIKLPTPYEVSDVYLESEYQRVHDWVNVLKTHWKELGAILMCDGWTN
;
A
#
# COMPACT_ATOMS: atom_id res chain seq x y z
N GLU A 1 -23.76 -10.47 40.58
CA GLU A 1 -23.43 -9.06 40.31
C GLU A 1 -21.91 -8.81 40.22
N GLU A 2 -21.07 -9.84 40.02
CA GLU A 2 -19.60 -9.66 39.86
C GLU A 2 -19.12 -9.73 38.40
N ASP A 3 -19.98 -10.14 37.45
CA ASP A 3 -19.59 -10.40 36.05
C ASP A 3 -19.47 -9.14 35.16
N GLU A 4 -20.02 -8.00 35.58
CA GLU A 4 -20.00 -6.75 34.78
C GLU A 4 -18.68 -5.96 34.93
N HIS A 5 -17.90 -6.24 35.98
CA HIS A 5 -16.64 -5.55 36.24
C HIS A 5 -15.44 -6.13 35.49
N GLU A 6 -15.47 -7.42 35.12
CA GLU A 6 -14.38 -8.05 34.36
C GLU A 6 -14.39 -7.65 32.87
N GLY A 7 -15.57 -7.50 32.26
CA GLY A 7 -15.70 -7.08 30.85
C GLY A 7 -15.22 -5.66 30.57
N PHE A 8 -15.40 -4.73 31.52
CA PHE A 8 -14.93 -3.34 31.40
C PHE A 8 -13.40 -3.23 31.50
N ILE A 9 -12.75 -4.10 32.29
CA ILE A 9 -11.29 -4.13 32.43
C ILE A 9 -10.63 -4.63 31.14
N ASP A 10 -11.27 -5.58 30.44
CA ASP A 10 -10.78 -6.12 29.18
C ASP A 10 -10.84 -5.08 28.05
N GLU A 11 -11.94 -4.32 27.96
CA GLU A 11 -12.08 -3.25 26.97
C GLU A 11 -11.10 -2.09 27.22
N VAL A 12 -10.92 -1.66 28.47
CA VAL A 12 -9.92 -0.64 28.83
C VAL A 12 -8.49 -1.13 28.54
N SER A 13 -8.23 -2.42 28.67
CA SER A 13 -6.94 -3.03 28.34
C SER A 13 -6.71 -3.10 26.83
N ALA A 14 -7.73 -3.49 26.07
CA ALA A 14 -7.70 -3.48 24.61
C ALA A 14 -7.49 -2.06 24.05
N ILE A 15 -8.18 -1.05 24.60
CA ILE A 15 -8.00 0.36 24.22
C ILE A 15 -6.58 0.84 24.51
N ARG A 16 -6.02 0.48 25.67
CA ARG A 16 -4.63 0.82 26.02
C ARG A 16 -3.63 0.15 25.08
N GLN A 17 -3.89 -1.10 24.68
CA GLN A 17 -3.04 -1.82 23.74
C GLN A 17 -3.11 -1.19 22.35
N ALA A 18 -4.31 -0.94 21.82
CA ALA A 18 -4.50 -0.28 20.53
C ALA A 18 -3.85 1.12 20.49
N THR A 19 -3.91 1.86 21.61
CA THR A 19 -3.25 3.17 21.74
C THR A 19 -1.73 3.03 21.67
N ARG A 20 -1.15 2.03 22.34
CA ARG A 20 0.30 1.75 22.28
C ARG A 20 0.73 1.34 20.87
N GLU A 21 -0.04 0.48 20.22
CA GLU A 21 0.23 0.02 18.86
C GLU A 21 0.12 1.14 17.84
N SER A 22 -0.85 2.06 18.02
CA SER A 22 -0.98 3.27 17.21
C SER A 22 0.24 4.18 17.39
N ILE A 23 0.66 4.44 18.64
CA ILE A 23 1.87 5.22 18.95
C ILE A 23 3.11 4.57 18.35
N GLN A 24 3.24 3.24 18.47
CA GLN A 24 4.36 2.50 17.92
C GLN A 24 4.39 2.54 16.39
N SER A 25 3.23 2.37 15.75
CA SER A 25 3.08 2.51 14.30
C SER A 25 3.47 3.91 13.83
N GLN A 26 3.10 4.96 14.58
CA GLN A 26 3.53 6.33 14.28
C GLN A 26 5.05 6.52 14.45
N HIS A 27 5.66 5.97 15.49
CA HIS A 27 7.12 6.03 15.66
C HIS A 27 7.87 5.24 14.58
N GLU A 28 7.34 4.11 14.13
CA GLU A 28 7.88 3.34 13.01
C GLU A 28 7.75 4.09 11.69
N TRP A 29 6.61 4.74 11.47
CA TRP A 29 6.39 5.61 10.31
C TRP A 29 7.37 6.78 10.30
N HIS A 30 7.55 7.48 11.43
CA HIS A 30 8.50 8.58 11.55
C HIS A 30 9.95 8.14 11.33
N ARG A 31 10.37 7.00 11.90
CA ARG A 31 11.70 6.42 11.63
C ARG A 31 11.90 6.07 10.16
N ARG A 32 10.86 5.56 9.49
CA ARG A 32 10.90 5.25 8.06
C ARG A 32 11.02 6.51 7.22
N GLU A 33 10.33 7.58 7.58
CA GLU A 33 10.42 8.87 6.90
C GLU A 33 11.79 9.55 7.12
N GLU A 34 12.35 9.47 8.33
CA GLU A 34 13.71 9.93 8.60
C GLU A 34 14.76 9.12 7.81
N PHE A 35 14.59 7.80 7.72
CA PHE A 35 15.41 6.96 6.85
C PHE A 35 15.31 7.40 5.39
N ARG A 36 14.09 7.63 4.88
CA ARG A 36 13.85 8.12 3.51
C ARG A 36 14.51 9.46 3.24
N ARG A 37 14.48 10.39 4.21
CA ARG A 37 15.16 11.69 4.13
C ARG A 37 16.67 11.55 4.16
N SER A 38 17.19 10.64 5.00
CA SER A 38 18.62 10.35 5.12
C SER A 38 19.18 9.64 3.88
N THR A 39 18.37 8.86 3.17
CA THR A 39 18.72 8.18 1.91
C THR A 39 18.22 8.94 0.67
N GLY A 40 17.80 10.19 0.83
CA GLY A 40 17.29 11.04 -0.25
C GLY A 40 18.37 11.55 -1.22
N GLY A 41 19.65 11.25 -0.95
CA GLY A 41 20.71 11.32 -1.94
C GLY A 41 20.71 10.04 -2.76
N TRP A 42 20.72 10.17 -4.09
CA TRP A 42 20.62 9.08 -5.08
C TRP A 42 21.76 8.03 -5.04
N ASP A 43 22.57 8.00 -3.98
CA ASP A 43 23.80 7.25 -3.90
C ASP A 43 23.91 6.48 -2.56
N ASN A 44 24.09 5.16 -2.69
CA ASN A 44 24.97 4.32 -1.85
C ASN A 44 24.48 3.76 -0.49
N ILE A 45 23.55 2.80 -0.48
CA ILE A 45 23.49 1.78 0.60
C ILE A 45 23.59 0.33 0.13
N TYR A 46 23.51 0.06 -1.17
CA TYR A 46 23.65 -1.29 -1.73
C TYR A 46 24.96 -1.52 -2.51
N GLU A 47 25.70 -0.47 -2.85
CA GLU A 47 27.03 -0.57 -3.47
C GLU A 47 28.12 -0.98 -2.46
N GLU A 48 27.99 -0.56 -1.19
CA GLU A 48 29.05 -0.73 -0.17
C GLU A 48 29.15 -2.19 0.36
N GLY A 49 28.19 -3.06 0.04
CA GLY A 49 28.14 -4.44 0.51
C GLY A 49 28.76 -5.49 -0.41
N ARG A 50 29.30 -5.15 -1.60
CA ARG A 50 29.86 -6.16 -2.51
C ARG A 50 31.30 -6.53 -2.13
N SER A 51 31.38 -7.49 -1.22
CA SER A 51 32.54 -8.36 -1.01
C SER A 51 32.93 -9.06 -2.31
N SER A 52 34.23 -9.03 -2.56
CA SER A 52 34.98 -9.67 -3.63
C SER A 52 34.65 -11.16 -3.80
N HIS A 53 34.70 -11.61 -5.06
CA HIS A 53 34.73 -13.00 -5.57
C HIS A 53 33.37 -13.64 -5.90
N GLY A 54 32.96 -13.44 -7.16
CA GLY A 54 31.93 -14.24 -7.83
C GLY A 54 31.85 -13.83 -9.29
N SER A 55 32.33 -14.71 -10.19
CA SER A 55 32.43 -14.51 -11.63
C SER A 55 31.17 -13.90 -12.25
N VAL A 56 31.25 -12.63 -12.65
CA VAL A 56 30.19 -11.92 -13.39
C VAL A 56 30.36 -12.24 -14.87
N ARG A 57 29.64 -13.25 -15.36
CA ARG A 57 29.38 -13.38 -16.81
C ARG A 57 28.42 -12.26 -17.20
N GLU A 58 28.93 -11.40 -18.07
CA GLU A 58 28.27 -10.27 -18.71
C GLU A 58 26.84 -10.58 -19.16
N HIS A 59 25.86 -10.00 -18.46
CA HIS A 59 24.49 -9.83 -18.94
C HIS A 59 24.11 -8.34 -18.93
N ASN A 60 25.09 -7.48 -19.25
CA ASN A 60 24.98 -6.03 -19.02
C ASN A 60 24.63 -5.21 -20.28
N ARG A 61 24.13 -5.83 -21.36
CA ARG A 61 23.86 -5.12 -22.63
C ARG A 61 22.39 -4.71 -22.88
N GLU A 62 21.44 -5.20 -22.08
CA GLU A 62 20.01 -4.85 -22.25
C GLU A 62 19.40 -4.04 -21.10
N ARG A 63 20.17 -3.75 -20.05
CA ARG A 63 19.68 -3.05 -18.84
C ARG A 63 19.72 -1.53 -18.92
N THR A 64 20.06 -0.91 -20.04
CA THR A 64 20.36 0.53 -20.05
C THR A 64 19.28 1.42 -20.66
N SER A 65 18.19 0.87 -21.21
CA SER A 65 17.09 1.68 -21.78
C SER A 65 15.70 1.45 -21.17
N LYS A 66 15.57 0.54 -20.18
CA LYS A 66 14.31 0.26 -19.45
C LYS A 66 14.43 0.40 -17.93
N SER A 67 15.60 0.77 -17.41
CA SER A 67 16.00 0.41 -16.03
C SER A 67 15.66 1.41 -14.92
N ILE A 68 15.30 2.65 -15.22
CA ILE A 68 15.00 3.61 -14.15
C ILE A 68 13.61 3.38 -13.53
N PRO A 69 12.52 3.18 -14.31
CA PRO A 69 11.20 2.90 -13.74
C PRO A 69 11.12 1.53 -13.08
N GLY A 70 11.77 0.51 -13.69
CA GLY A 70 11.74 -0.87 -13.19
C GLY A 70 12.44 -1.03 -11.83
N GLU A 71 13.56 -0.34 -11.61
CA GLU A 71 14.26 -0.36 -10.32
C GLU A 71 13.45 0.37 -9.23
N ALA A 72 12.88 1.53 -9.53
CA ALA A 72 12.06 2.29 -8.58
C ALA A 72 10.82 1.50 -8.12
N VAL A 73 10.13 0.85 -9.06
CA VAL A 73 8.99 -0.03 -8.77
C VAL A 73 9.42 -1.23 -7.93
N SER A 74 10.55 -1.85 -8.25
CA SER A 74 11.07 -3.01 -7.52
C SER A 74 11.44 -2.65 -6.07
N LYS A 75 12.08 -1.50 -5.85
CA LYS A 75 12.36 -0.96 -4.51
C LYS A 75 11.06 -0.74 -3.73
N PHE A 76 10.08 -0.07 -4.32
CA PHE A 76 8.78 0.17 -3.67
C PHE A 76 8.13 -1.13 -3.19
N ILE A 77 8.08 -2.15 -4.05
CA ILE A 77 7.46 -3.44 -3.71
C ILE A 77 8.21 -4.15 -2.57
N ILE A 78 9.54 -4.18 -2.61
CA ILE A 78 10.36 -4.88 -1.60
C ILE A 78 10.28 -4.17 -0.24
N TYR A 79 10.48 -2.85 -0.21
CA TYR A 79 10.57 -2.11 1.06
C TYR A 79 9.23 -1.99 1.77
N GLU A 80 8.12 -1.82 1.02
CA GLU A 80 6.78 -1.79 1.59
C GLU A 80 6.18 -3.19 1.78
N ARG A 81 6.97 -4.26 1.53
CA ARG A 81 6.58 -5.67 1.69
C ARG A 81 5.29 -6.03 0.94
N LEU A 82 5.17 -5.48 -0.26
CA LEU A 82 4.01 -5.66 -1.11
C LEU A 82 4.12 -6.99 -1.91
N PRO A 83 3.00 -7.63 -2.26
CA PRO A 83 3.01 -8.81 -3.12
C PRO A 83 3.67 -8.53 -4.49
N PHE A 84 4.56 -9.42 -4.95
CA PHE A 84 5.27 -9.24 -6.22
C PHE A 84 4.34 -9.18 -7.45
N GLN A 85 3.14 -9.75 -7.34
CA GLN A 85 2.09 -9.67 -8.36
C GLN A 85 1.70 -8.23 -8.71
N LEU A 86 1.93 -7.26 -7.81
CA LEU A 86 1.66 -5.86 -8.07
C LEU A 86 2.49 -5.26 -9.21
N ALA A 87 3.67 -5.83 -9.51
CA ALA A 87 4.47 -5.42 -10.67
C ALA A 87 3.72 -5.58 -12.00
N SER A 88 2.73 -6.49 -12.05
CA SER A 88 1.87 -6.73 -13.21
C SER A 88 0.47 -6.13 -13.04
N SER A 89 0.23 -5.34 -12.00
CA SER A 89 -1.09 -4.77 -11.73
C SER A 89 -1.44 -3.66 -12.73
N PRO A 90 -2.63 -3.71 -13.36
CA PRO A 90 -3.12 -2.60 -14.18
C PRO A 90 -3.19 -1.27 -13.41
N TRP A 91 -3.43 -1.32 -12.10
CA TRP A 91 -3.48 -0.14 -11.24
C TRP A 91 -2.12 0.53 -11.10
N LEU A 92 -1.04 -0.26 -10.99
CA LEU A 92 0.32 0.28 -10.92
C LEU A 92 0.72 0.94 -12.25
N TYR A 93 0.34 0.31 -13.37
CA TYR A 93 0.54 0.89 -14.69
C TYR A 93 -0.19 2.23 -14.84
N ASN A 94 -1.47 2.28 -14.47
CA ASN A 94 -2.27 3.51 -14.52
C ASN A 94 -1.69 4.62 -13.64
N LEU A 95 -1.22 4.28 -12.43
CA LEU A 95 -0.57 5.23 -11.54
C LEU A 95 0.68 5.85 -12.17
N ILE A 96 1.54 5.02 -12.77
CA ILE A 96 2.75 5.50 -13.46
C ILE A 96 2.35 6.39 -14.64
N GLN A 97 1.35 5.99 -15.42
CA GLN A 97 0.88 6.78 -16.56
C GLN A 97 0.37 8.16 -16.12
N VAL A 98 -0.53 8.23 -15.14
CA VAL A 98 -1.04 9.50 -14.60
C VAL A 98 0.10 10.36 -14.06
N ALA A 99 1.07 9.75 -13.37
CA ALA A 99 2.24 10.48 -12.89
C ALA A 99 3.10 11.05 -14.03
N THR A 100 3.22 10.34 -15.16
CA THR A 100 3.92 10.86 -16.34
C THR A 100 3.17 11.99 -17.04
N GLU A 101 1.83 11.94 -17.05
CA GLU A 101 0.99 12.97 -17.67
C GLU A 101 0.98 14.28 -16.88
N VAL A 102 0.93 14.21 -15.55
CA VAL A 102 0.90 15.40 -14.68
C VAL A 102 2.28 16.05 -14.53
N GLY A 103 3.37 15.28 -14.69
CA GLY A 103 4.74 15.78 -14.69
C GLY A 103 5.34 16.01 -13.29
N GLN A 104 6.36 16.87 -13.20
CA GLN A 104 7.04 17.16 -11.93
C GLN A 104 6.19 18.04 -11.00
N GLY A 105 6.23 17.76 -9.69
CA GLY A 105 5.56 18.56 -8.66
C GLY A 105 4.29 17.93 -8.08
N ILE A 106 3.98 16.68 -8.42
CA ILE A 106 2.86 15.95 -7.83
C ILE A 106 3.12 15.76 -6.33
N LYS A 107 2.26 16.37 -5.50
CA LYS A 107 2.21 16.07 -4.08
C LYS A 107 1.47 14.74 -3.90
N LEU A 108 2.16 13.75 -3.35
CA LEU A 108 1.52 12.49 -2.97
C LEU A 108 0.44 12.76 -1.91
N PRO A 109 -0.68 12.03 -1.95
CA PRO A 109 -1.71 12.17 -0.94
C PRO A 109 -1.15 11.70 0.41
N THR A 110 -1.58 12.39 1.46
CA THR A 110 -1.27 12.00 2.83
C THR A 110 -2.08 10.77 3.23
N PRO A 111 -1.61 9.97 4.22
CA PRO A 111 -2.38 8.82 4.72
C PRO A 111 -3.81 9.19 5.14
N TYR A 112 -4.01 10.38 5.73
CA TYR A 112 -5.32 10.88 6.13
C TYR A 112 -6.23 11.15 4.93
N GLU A 113 -5.72 11.81 3.89
CA GLU A 113 -6.48 12.05 2.66
C GLU A 113 -6.87 10.72 1.99
N VAL A 114 -5.98 9.71 2.02
CA VAL A 114 -6.27 8.37 1.49
C VAL A 114 -7.36 7.67 2.29
N SER A 115 -7.27 7.67 3.62
CA SER A 115 -8.23 6.97 4.48
C SER A 115 -9.59 7.64 4.60
N ASP A 116 -9.67 8.94 4.29
CA ASP A 116 -10.89 9.73 4.43
C ASP A 116 -11.42 10.12 3.05
N VAL A 117 -10.85 11.17 2.44
CA VAL A 117 -11.35 11.77 1.19
C VAL A 117 -11.39 10.77 0.04
N TYR A 118 -10.28 10.07 -0.24
CA TYR A 118 -10.21 9.17 -1.38
C TYR A 118 -10.99 7.87 -1.14
N LEU A 119 -11.00 7.36 0.10
CA LEU A 119 -11.77 6.18 0.46
C LEU A 119 -13.27 6.45 0.31
N GLU A 120 -13.76 7.58 0.79
CA GLU A 120 -15.17 7.96 0.68
C GLU A 120 -15.57 8.17 -0.79
N SER A 121 -14.71 8.81 -1.59
CA SER A 121 -14.95 8.98 -3.02
C SER A 121 -15.04 7.65 -3.77
N GLU A 122 -14.17 6.69 -3.44
CA GLU A 122 -14.19 5.36 -4.05
C GLU A 122 -15.40 4.55 -3.56
N TYR A 123 -15.77 4.67 -2.28
CA TYR A 123 -16.98 4.08 -1.73
C TYR A 123 -18.22 4.55 -2.48
N GLN A 124 -18.38 5.86 -2.65
CA GLN A 124 -19.54 6.41 -3.36
C GLN A 124 -19.57 5.94 -4.81
N ARG A 125 -18.43 5.90 -5.51
CA ARG A 125 -18.35 5.39 -6.89
C ARG A 125 -18.80 3.94 -7.00
N VAL A 126 -18.33 3.08 -6.09
CA VAL A 126 -18.73 1.67 -6.05
C VAL A 126 -20.20 1.55 -5.66
N HIS A 127 -20.67 2.34 -4.70
CA HIS A 127 -22.06 2.36 -4.25
C HIS A 127 -23.02 2.72 -5.40
N ASP A 128 -22.69 3.76 -6.16
CA ASP A 128 -23.46 4.17 -7.33
C ASP A 128 -23.48 3.10 -8.41
N TRP A 129 -22.32 2.49 -8.71
CA TRP A 129 -22.23 1.37 -9.65
C TRP A 129 -23.09 0.17 -9.21
N VAL A 130 -23.05 -0.19 -7.93
CA VAL A 130 -23.89 -1.25 -7.37
C VAL A 130 -25.38 -0.90 -7.48
N ASN A 131 -25.75 0.37 -7.26
CA ASN A 131 -27.14 0.80 -7.40
C ASN A 131 -27.63 0.73 -8.84
N VAL A 132 -26.78 1.04 -9.83
CA VAL A 132 -27.08 0.79 -11.26
C VAL A 132 -27.27 -0.72 -11.51
N LEU A 133 -26.42 -1.58 -10.95
CA LEU A 133 -26.60 -3.03 -11.11
C LEU A 133 -27.92 -3.53 -10.49
N LYS A 134 -28.28 -3.01 -9.31
CA LYS A 134 -29.55 -3.35 -8.63
C LYS A 134 -30.78 -3.03 -9.46
N THR A 135 -30.74 -2.00 -10.33
CA THR A 135 -31.91 -1.71 -11.20
C THR A 135 -32.13 -2.85 -12.20
N HIS A 136 -31.06 -3.45 -12.72
CA HIS A 136 -31.13 -4.57 -13.66
C HIS A 136 -31.54 -5.90 -13.00
N TRP A 137 -31.31 -6.07 -11.70
CA TRP A 137 -31.70 -7.28 -10.98
C TRP A 137 -33.20 -7.54 -11.00
N LYS A 138 -34.02 -6.47 -10.99
CA LYS A 138 -35.48 -6.57 -11.07
C LYS A 138 -35.96 -7.14 -12.41
N GLU A 139 -35.19 -6.92 -13.47
CA GLU A 139 -35.54 -7.30 -14.84
C GLU A 139 -35.02 -8.71 -15.19
N LEU A 140 -33.80 -9.03 -14.77
CA LEU A 140 -33.12 -10.26 -15.18
C LEU A 140 -33.23 -11.40 -14.16
N GLY A 141 -33.64 -11.09 -12.93
CA GLY A 141 -33.48 -11.97 -11.78
C GLY A 141 -32.01 -12.05 -11.36
N ALA A 142 -31.73 -11.91 -10.06
CA ALA A 142 -30.37 -12.03 -9.52
C ALA A 142 -30.38 -12.91 -8.27
N ILE A 143 -29.32 -13.70 -8.10
CA ILE A 143 -29.08 -14.51 -6.91
C ILE A 143 -27.83 -13.96 -6.23
N LEU A 144 -27.97 -13.54 -4.98
CA LEU A 144 -26.85 -13.15 -4.13
C LEU A 144 -26.28 -14.42 -3.49
N MET A 145 -25.02 -14.73 -3.79
CA MET A 145 -24.27 -15.75 -3.06
C MET A 145 -23.46 -15.06 -1.97
N CYS A 146 -23.75 -15.36 -0.72
CA CYS A 146 -22.97 -14.91 0.43
C CYS A 146 -22.00 -16.04 0.82
N ASP A 147 -20.70 -15.74 0.86
CA ASP A 147 -19.69 -16.63 1.43
C ASP A 147 -19.52 -16.34 2.92
N GLY A 148 -19.57 -17.40 3.72
CA GLY A 148 -19.32 -17.33 5.15
C GLY A 148 -18.08 -18.15 5.48
N TRP A 149 -17.02 -17.49 5.94
CA TRP A 149 -15.88 -18.14 6.57
C TRP A 149 -15.66 -17.54 7.95
N THR A 150 -15.31 -18.40 8.90
CA THR A 150 -14.85 -18.01 10.23
C THR A 150 -13.32 -18.02 10.24
N ASN A 151 -12.70 -17.04 10.91
CA ASN A 151 -11.25 -16.96 11.10
C ASN A 151 -10.77 -17.98 12.14
#